data_AF-A0A257TB25-F1
#
_entry.id   AF-A0A257TB25-F1
#
_cell.length_a   1.000
_cell.length_b   1.000
_cell.length_c   1.000
_cell.angle_alpha   90.00
_cell.angle_beta   90.00
_cell.angle_gamma   90.00
#
_symmetry.space_group_name_H-M   'P 1'
#
loop_
_entity.id
_entity.type
_entity.pdbx_description
1 polymer ?
#
loop_
_entity_poly.entity_id
_entity_poly.type
_entity_poly.pdbx_seq_one_letter_code
_entity_poly.pdbx_strand_id
1 'polypeptide(L)'
;MPAPLNKLAVPSDLPEPKGDLAGFKRYWRADLMSGFLVFLIALPLSLGISIACGYPPLAGIFTAILGSLLAPFLSNSELTVKGPAAGLIVIAIGCIQDFGGDGMLGGFSADDLQAYKAALAVGVAAAIFQILFSIVRGGILGDFFPGSVVHGMLAAIGVIIMLKQFPVAVGVEAKGEPLDLLHSMPDILREANPAISVIGAVSLAIMFFWPLIGKKVAILRIVPSPIIFLLAAVPLGLGFDLSHPHDFVFVG
;
A
#
# COMPACT_ATOMS: atom_id res chain seq x y z
N MET A 1 -17.56 -20.48 -30.32
CA MET A 1 -16.09 -20.53 -30.45
C MET A 1 -15.55 -19.26 -29.78
N PRO A 2 -15.05 -19.30 -28.53
CA PRO A 2 -14.58 -18.08 -27.88
C PRO A 2 -13.25 -17.63 -28.50
N ALA A 3 -13.11 -16.33 -28.72
CA ALA A 3 -11.95 -15.69 -29.33
C ALA A 3 -10.67 -15.93 -28.50
N PRO A 4 -9.50 -16.08 -29.15
CA PRO A 4 -8.24 -16.28 -28.42
C PRO A 4 -7.92 -15.05 -27.56
N LEU A 5 -7.61 -15.30 -26.29
CA LEU A 5 -7.13 -14.38 -25.25
C LEU A 5 -5.73 -13.83 -25.60
N ASN A 6 -5.56 -13.20 -26.77
CA ASN A 6 -4.26 -12.72 -27.26
C ASN A 6 -4.23 -11.20 -27.48
N LYS A 7 -4.85 -10.44 -26.58
CA LYS A 7 -4.78 -8.95 -26.56
C LYS A 7 -3.87 -8.40 -25.46
N LEU A 8 -3.21 -9.28 -24.71
CA LEU A 8 -2.26 -8.95 -23.63
C LEU A 8 -0.85 -9.49 -23.90
N ALA A 9 -0.58 -10.08 -25.07
CA ALA A 9 0.77 -10.49 -25.42
C ALA A 9 1.66 -9.24 -25.51
N VAL A 10 2.55 -9.11 -24.53
CA VAL A 10 3.68 -8.18 -24.58
C VAL A 10 4.43 -8.44 -25.90
N PRO A 11 4.78 -7.40 -26.68
CA PRO A 11 5.51 -7.56 -27.93
C PRO A 11 6.74 -8.46 -27.70
N SER A 12 6.83 -9.57 -28.44
CA SER A 12 7.85 -10.63 -28.28
C SER A 12 9.27 -10.17 -28.63
N ASP A 13 9.40 -8.95 -29.11
CA ASP A 13 10.58 -8.26 -29.62
C ASP A 13 11.22 -7.32 -28.59
N LEU A 14 10.64 -7.19 -27.39
CA LEU A 14 11.30 -6.49 -26.28
C LEU A 14 12.39 -7.40 -25.69
N PRO A 15 13.65 -6.91 -25.56
CA PRO A 15 14.71 -7.69 -24.95
C PRO A 15 14.34 -8.02 -23.50
N GLU A 16 14.42 -9.30 -23.13
CA GLU A 16 14.21 -9.73 -21.75
C GLU A 16 15.14 -8.95 -20.81
N PRO A 17 14.62 -8.33 -19.75
CA PRO A 17 15.46 -7.66 -18.77
C PRO A 17 16.35 -8.72 -18.11
N LYS A 18 17.66 -8.51 -18.20
CA LYS A 18 18.68 -9.36 -17.57
C LYS A 18 19.52 -8.49 -16.64
N GLY A 19 19.70 -8.93 -15.40
CA GLY A 19 20.52 -8.29 -14.36
C GLY A 19 22.02 -8.41 -14.61
N ASP A 20 22.46 -8.19 -15.85
CA ASP A 20 23.88 -8.24 -16.22
C ASP A 20 24.50 -6.84 -16.14
N LEU A 21 25.82 -6.78 -15.89
CA LEU A 21 26.62 -5.54 -15.90
C LEU A 21 26.45 -4.72 -17.18
N ALA A 22 26.27 -5.39 -18.31
CA ALA A 22 26.02 -4.75 -19.60
C ALA A 22 24.63 -4.07 -19.64
N GLY A 23 23.61 -4.71 -19.07
CA GLY A 23 22.27 -4.16 -18.89
C GLY A 23 22.29 -2.94 -17.98
N PHE A 24 22.93 -3.06 -16.82
CA PHE A 24 23.10 -1.95 -15.88
C PHE A 24 23.76 -0.73 -16.55
N LYS A 25 24.89 -0.91 -17.24
CA LYS A 25 25.56 0.20 -17.94
C LYS A 25 24.70 0.82 -19.05
N ARG A 26 23.86 0.02 -19.72
CA ARG A 26 23.00 0.49 -20.80
C ARG A 26 21.81 1.29 -20.27
N TYR A 27 21.22 0.88 -19.15
CA TYR A 27 19.97 1.43 -18.64
C TYR A 27 20.10 2.27 -17.36
N TRP A 28 21.31 2.46 -16.81
CA TRP A 28 21.53 3.12 -15.51
C TRP A 28 20.78 4.45 -15.32
N ARG A 29 20.68 5.31 -16.35
CA ARG A 29 19.93 6.58 -16.26
C ARG A 29 18.44 6.36 -16.11
N ALA A 30 17.89 5.43 -16.88
CA ALA A 30 16.49 5.06 -16.82
C ALA A 30 16.16 4.36 -15.51
N ASP A 31 17.03 3.45 -15.06
CA ASP A 31 16.86 2.70 -13.81
C ASP A 31 16.97 3.62 -12.59
N LEU A 32 17.91 4.59 -12.61
CA LEU A 32 18.05 5.57 -11.53
C LEU A 32 16.84 6.50 -11.45
N MET A 33 16.35 7.01 -12.60
CA MET A 33 15.15 7.84 -12.63
C MET A 33 13.91 7.05 -12.19
N SER A 34 13.72 5.85 -12.71
CA SER A 34 12.60 4.97 -12.36
C SER A 34 12.64 4.60 -10.88
N GLY A 35 13.80 4.18 -10.37
CA GLY A 35 14.01 3.85 -8.97
C GLY A 35 13.73 5.03 -8.04
N PHE A 36 14.14 6.25 -8.42
CA PHE A 36 13.83 7.47 -7.66
C PHE A 36 12.32 7.75 -7.61
N LEU A 37 11.62 7.62 -8.74
CA LEU A 37 10.17 7.81 -8.78
C LEU A 37 9.42 6.73 -7.98
N VAL A 38 9.85 5.47 -8.09
CA VAL A 38 9.29 4.36 -7.33
C VAL A 38 9.52 4.58 -5.83
N PHE A 39 10.72 5.02 -5.42
CA PHE A 39 11.03 5.37 -4.03
C PHE A 39 10.09 6.44 -3.48
N LEU A 40 9.84 7.51 -4.24
CA LEU A 40 8.94 8.59 -3.82
C LEU A 40 7.49 8.12 -3.63
N ILE A 41 7.04 7.13 -4.40
CA ILE A 41 5.72 6.50 -4.24
C ILE A 41 5.74 5.49 -3.08
N ALA A 42 6.80 4.71 -2.96
CA ALA A 42 6.92 3.62 -2.00
C ALA A 42 7.06 4.10 -0.55
N LEU A 43 7.72 5.24 -0.31
CA LEU A 43 7.87 5.82 1.04
C LEU A 43 6.53 6.07 1.76
N PRO A 44 5.60 6.89 1.21
CA PRO A 44 4.32 7.14 1.88
C PRO A 44 3.46 5.87 1.96
N LEU A 45 3.52 5.02 0.93
CA LEU A 45 2.80 3.76 0.93
C LEU A 45 3.29 2.81 2.05
N SER A 46 4.61 2.72 2.26
CA SER A 46 5.20 1.86 3.29
C SER A 46 4.86 2.33 4.70
N LEU A 47 4.83 3.65 4.92
CA LEU A 47 4.38 4.26 6.17
C LEU A 47 2.91 3.94 6.46
N GLY A 48 2.04 4.17 5.47
CA GLY A 48 0.61 3.90 5.60
C GLY A 48 0.30 2.43 5.84
N ILE A 49 0.95 1.52 5.10
CA ILE A 49 0.79 0.07 5.30
C ILE A 49 1.26 -0.35 6.70
N SER A 50 2.39 0.18 7.17
CA SER A 50 2.91 -0.16 8.51
C SER A 50 1.95 0.26 9.62
N ILE A 51 1.40 1.47 9.54
CA ILE A 51 0.42 1.96 10.51
C ILE A 51 -0.86 1.12 10.45
N ALA A 52 -1.32 0.75 9.25
CA ALA A 52 -2.50 -0.09 9.09
C ALA A 52 -2.30 -1.52 9.65
N CYS A 53 -1.07 -2.02 9.68
CA CYS A 53 -0.71 -3.28 10.34
C CYS A 53 -0.61 -3.17 11.87
N GLY A 54 -0.73 -1.97 12.46
CA GLY A 54 -0.50 -1.73 13.88
C GLY A 54 0.99 -1.72 14.27
N TYR A 55 1.89 -1.52 13.30
CA TYR A 55 3.34 -1.51 13.54
C TYR A 55 3.87 -0.07 13.60
N PRO A 56 5.01 0.18 14.28
CA PRO A 56 5.68 1.47 14.23
C PRO A 56 5.96 1.89 12.77
N PRO A 57 5.70 3.14 12.35
CA PRO A 57 5.82 3.55 10.94
C PRO A 57 7.20 3.25 10.32
N LEU A 58 8.25 3.34 11.14
CA LEU A 58 9.63 3.07 10.74
C LEU A 58 9.85 1.61 10.31
N ALA A 59 9.05 0.66 10.83
CA ALA A 59 9.13 -0.75 10.45
C ALA A 59 8.85 -0.94 8.96
N GLY A 60 7.80 -0.29 8.42
CA GLY A 60 7.50 -0.32 6.99
C GLY A 60 8.64 0.20 6.12
N ILE A 61 9.30 1.28 6.55
CA ILE A 61 10.47 1.83 5.86
C ILE A 61 11.63 0.81 5.86
N PHE A 62 11.95 0.24 7.01
CA PHE A 62 13.01 -0.78 7.10
C PHE A 62 12.71 -2.00 6.24
N THR A 63 11.47 -2.49 6.23
CA THR A 63 11.05 -3.60 5.38
C THR A 63 11.21 -3.27 3.89
N ALA A 64 10.86 -2.06 3.46
CA ALA A 64 11.04 -1.63 2.07
C ALA A 64 12.52 -1.54 1.67
N ILE A 65 13.37 -0.99 2.55
CA ILE A 65 14.82 -0.87 2.33
C ILE A 65 15.46 -2.27 2.24
N LEU A 66 15.24 -3.11 3.25
CA LEU A 66 15.85 -4.44 3.31
C LEU A 66 15.30 -5.36 2.20
N GLY A 67 14.01 -5.28 1.92
CA GLY A 67 13.38 -6.02 0.82
C GLY A 67 13.98 -5.66 -0.53
N SER A 68 14.15 -4.37 -0.81
CA SER A 68 14.70 -3.88 -2.08
C SER A 68 16.21 -4.07 -2.19
N LEU A 69 16.95 -4.07 -1.08
CA LEU A 69 18.39 -4.29 -1.07
C LEU A 69 18.77 -5.76 -1.23
N LEU A 70 18.07 -6.67 -0.53
CA LEU A 70 18.42 -8.08 -0.51
C LEU A 70 17.82 -8.88 -1.67
N ALA A 71 16.60 -8.54 -2.11
CA ALA A 71 15.90 -9.32 -3.11
C ALA A 71 16.60 -9.40 -4.48
N PRO A 72 17.26 -8.34 -5.02
CA PRO A 72 17.95 -8.43 -6.30
C PRO A 72 19.08 -9.48 -6.32
N PHE A 73 19.71 -9.75 -5.16
CA PHE A 73 20.76 -10.77 -5.06
C PHE A 73 20.22 -12.20 -4.95
N LEU A 74 18.95 -12.36 -4.57
CA LEU A 74 18.32 -13.65 -4.27
C LEU A 74 17.25 -14.06 -5.30
N SER A 75 16.75 -13.12 -6.10
CA SER A 75 15.60 -13.30 -6.97
C SER A 75 15.94 -13.01 -8.43
N ASN A 76 15.52 -13.88 -9.34
CA ASN A 76 15.62 -13.68 -10.79
C ASN A 76 14.50 -12.78 -11.34
N SER A 77 14.04 -11.78 -10.58
CA SER A 77 12.91 -10.92 -10.95
C SER A 77 13.33 -9.45 -11.03
N GLU A 78 13.92 -9.10 -12.17
CA GLU A 78 14.65 -7.85 -12.40
C GLU A 78 13.81 -6.57 -12.24
N LEU A 79 12.49 -6.64 -12.50
CA LEU A 79 11.60 -5.48 -12.45
C LEU A 79 10.70 -5.45 -11.20
N THR A 80 10.80 -6.46 -10.33
CA THR A 80 9.90 -6.58 -9.18
C THR A 80 10.45 -5.86 -7.95
N VAL A 81 9.65 -4.95 -7.41
CA VAL A 81 9.93 -4.28 -6.13
C VAL A 81 9.43 -5.15 -4.98
N LYS A 82 10.23 -5.32 -3.93
CA LYS A 82 9.87 -6.06 -2.71
C LYS A 82 9.73 -5.10 -1.54
N GLY A 83 8.61 -5.16 -0.84
CA GLY A 83 8.32 -4.30 0.30
C GLY A 83 7.06 -4.73 1.04
N PRO A 84 6.54 -3.88 1.96
CA PRO A 84 5.30 -4.15 2.68
C PRO A 84 4.14 -4.44 1.74
N ALA A 85 3.43 -5.54 1.95
CA ALA A 85 2.32 -5.97 1.10
C ALA A 85 0.98 -5.61 1.75
N ALA A 86 0.18 -4.81 1.05
CA ALA A 86 -1.15 -4.40 1.54
C ALA A 86 -2.08 -5.59 1.84
N GLY A 87 -1.95 -6.70 1.10
CA GLY A 87 -2.73 -7.92 1.33
C GLY A 87 -2.45 -8.61 2.66
N LEU A 88 -1.34 -8.29 3.33
CA LEU A 88 -1.00 -8.85 4.66
C LEU A 88 -1.47 -7.96 5.81
N ILE A 89 -2.05 -6.79 5.54
CA ILE A 89 -2.48 -5.83 6.58
C ILE A 89 -3.42 -6.48 7.58
N VAL A 90 -4.49 -7.13 7.09
CA VAL A 90 -5.53 -7.75 7.94
C VAL A 90 -4.95 -8.86 8.81
N ILE A 91 -4.01 -9.64 8.27
CA ILE A 91 -3.34 -10.71 9.01
C ILE A 91 -2.40 -10.14 10.07
N ALA A 92 -1.64 -9.09 9.72
CA ALA A 92 -0.70 -8.45 10.63
C ALA A 92 -1.40 -7.75 11.79
N ILE A 93 -2.45 -6.96 11.53
CA ILE A 93 -3.22 -6.30 12.59
C ILE A 93 -3.97 -7.32 13.45
N GLY A 94 -4.54 -8.37 12.85
CA GLY A 94 -5.17 -9.45 13.60
C GLY A 94 -4.18 -10.14 14.53
N CYS A 95 -2.94 -10.37 14.07
CA CYS A 95 -1.88 -10.91 14.91
C CYS A 95 -1.53 -9.99 16.10
N ILE A 96 -1.46 -8.67 15.89
CA ILE A 96 -1.27 -7.70 16.99
C ILE A 96 -2.41 -7.80 18.01
N GLN A 97 -3.66 -7.82 17.53
CA GLN A 97 -4.86 -7.89 18.36
C GLN A 97 -4.95 -9.21 19.15
N ASP A 98 -4.61 -10.33 18.52
CA ASP A 98 -4.57 -11.65 19.16
C ASP A 98 -3.52 -11.71 20.29
N PHE A 99 -2.44 -10.93 20.18
CA PHE A 99 -1.42 -10.78 21.21
C PHE A 99 -1.69 -9.62 22.20
N GLY A 100 -2.88 -9.02 22.14
CA GLY A 100 -3.36 -8.03 23.11
C GLY A 100 -2.96 -6.57 22.84
N GLY A 101 -2.39 -6.28 21.67
CA GLY A 101 -2.16 -4.90 21.23
C GLY A 101 -3.42 -4.29 20.60
N ASP A 102 -3.51 -2.97 20.58
CA ASP A 102 -4.62 -2.24 19.95
C ASP A 102 -4.27 -1.71 18.55
N GLY A 103 -3.01 -1.85 18.12
CA GLY A 103 -2.60 -1.48 16.77
C GLY A 103 -2.49 0.02 16.58
N MET A 104 -1.90 0.71 17.56
CA MET A 104 -1.64 2.16 17.59
C MET A 104 -2.89 3.02 17.89
N LEU A 105 -3.98 2.43 18.36
CA LEU A 105 -5.22 3.11 18.68
C LEU A 105 -5.05 3.90 19.99
N GLY A 106 -4.55 5.14 19.89
CA GLY A 106 -4.24 6.00 21.04
C GLY A 106 -2.73 6.19 21.29
N GLY A 107 -1.89 5.71 20.36
CA GLY A 107 -0.42 5.79 20.46
C GLY A 107 0.22 4.41 20.58
N PHE A 108 1.55 4.36 20.58
CA PHE A 108 2.28 3.10 20.73
C PHE A 108 2.49 2.78 22.20
N SER A 109 1.77 1.80 22.72
CA SER A 109 1.81 1.40 24.13
C SER A 109 2.87 0.31 24.40
N ALA A 110 3.07 -0.02 25.68
CA ALA A 110 3.94 -1.13 26.08
C ALA A 110 3.37 -2.49 25.63
N ASP A 111 2.05 -2.63 25.61
CA ASP A 111 1.35 -3.84 25.17
C ASP A 111 1.50 -4.03 23.66
N ASP A 112 1.42 -2.95 22.88
CA ASP A 112 1.69 -2.98 21.43
C ASP A 112 3.14 -3.39 21.12
N LEU A 113 4.10 -2.94 21.94
CA LEU A 113 5.49 -3.35 21.76
C LEU A 113 5.67 -4.85 22.00
N GLN A 114 4.97 -5.43 22.97
CA GLN A 114 4.99 -6.87 23.21
C GLN A 114 4.31 -7.64 22.08
N ALA A 115 3.11 -7.21 21.66
CA ALA A 115 2.38 -7.79 20.54
C ALA A 115 3.18 -7.72 19.24
N TYR A 116 3.84 -6.58 18.98
CA TYR A 116 4.72 -6.39 17.83
C TYR A 116 5.90 -7.37 17.83
N LYS A 117 6.56 -7.59 18.96
CA LYS A 117 7.64 -8.60 19.07
C LYS A 117 7.13 -10.01 18.80
N ALA A 118 5.93 -10.35 19.29
CA ALA A 118 5.31 -11.63 19.02
C ALA A 118 4.97 -11.80 17.53
N ALA A 119 4.40 -10.78 16.91
CA ALA A 119 4.11 -10.75 15.47
C ALA A 119 5.39 -10.89 14.63
N LEU A 120 6.50 -10.26 15.03
CA LEU A 120 7.80 -10.46 14.39
C LEU A 120 8.30 -11.91 14.53
N ALA A 121 8.10 -12.55 15.68
CA ALA A 121 8.45 -13.96 15.88
C ALA A 121 7.63 -14.88 14.97
N VAL A 122 6.32 -14.60 14.80
CA VAL A 122 5.47 -15.27 13.81
C VAL A 122 6.01 -15.04 12.39
N GLY A 123 6.44 -13.83 12.07
CA GLY A 123 7.08 -13.49 10.79
C GLY A 123 8.35 -14.30 10.52
N VAL A 124 9.20 -14.50 11.54
CA VAL A 124 10.39 -15.35 11.43
C VAL A 124 10.00 -16.82 11.20
N ALA A 125 9.01 -17.33 11.92
CA ALA A 125 8.51 -18.68 11.71
C ALA A 125 7.94 -18.86 10.29
N ALA A 126 7.16 -17.89 9.80
CA ALA A 126 6.64 -17.88 8.44
C ALA A 126 7.77 -17.86 7.40
N ALA A 127 8.85 -17.09 7.63
CA ALA A 127 10.02 -17.07 6.76
C ALA A 127 10.73 -18.43 6.70
N ILE A 128 10.85 -19.13 7.83
CA ILE A 128 11.41 -20.50 7.88
C ILE A 128 10.55 -21.44 7.03
N PHE A 129 9.22 -21.39 7.16
CA PHE A 129 8.32 -22.19 6.35
C PHE A 129 8.42 -21.83 4.85
N GLN A 130 8.54 -20.55 4.51
CA GLN A 130 8.74 -20.11 3.12
C GLN A 130 10.04 -20.63 2.53
N ILE A 131 11.14 -20.63 3.29
CA ILE A 131 12.42 -21.21 2.87
C ILE A 131 12.28 -22.72 2.67
N LEU A 132 11.61 -23.43 3.58
CA LEU A 132 11.37 -24.86 3.45
C LEU A 132 10.54 -25.19 2.19
N PHE A 133 9.48 -24.41 1.93
CA PHE A 133 8.69 -24.53 0.70
C PHE A 133 9.51 -24.22 -0.55
N SER A 134 10.44 -23.27 -0.51
CA SER A 134 11.34 -22.97 -1.61
C SER A 134 12.25 -24.17 -1.95
N ILE A 135 12.82 -24.84 -0.93
CA ILE A 135 13.71 -25.99 -1.10
C ILE A 135 12.98 -27.16 -1.79
N VAL A 136 11.75 -27.45 -1.39
CA VAL A 136 10.92 -28.51 -2.00
C VAL A 136 10.27 -28.07 -3.32
N ARG A 137 10.60 -26.86 -3.81
CA ARG A 137 10.00 -26.24 -5.01
C ARG A 137 8.47 -26.14 -4.94
N GLY A 138 7.95 -25.95 -3.74
CA GLY A 138 6.52 -25.76 -3.46
C GLY A 138 5.93 -24.50 -4.10
N GLY A 139 6.76 -23.60 -4.65
CA GLY A 139 6.29 -22.46 -5.46
C GLY A 139 5.43 -22.87 -6.66
N ILE A 140 5.62 -24.08 -7.20
CA ILE A 140 4.82 -24.63 -8.30
C ILE A 140 3.33 -24.76 -7.90
N LEU A 141 3.03 -24.91 -6.60
CA LEU A 141 1.66 -24.96 -6.11
C LEU A 141 0.89 -23.65 -6.38
N GLY A 142 1.60 -22.53 -6.51
CA GLY A 142 1.02 -21.24 -6.89
C GLY A 142 0.35 -21.27 -8.26
N ASP A 143 0.89 -22.02 -9.21
CA ASP A 143 0.37 -22.13 -10.58
C ASP A 143 -0.97 -22.90 -10.64
N PHE A 144 -1.32 -23.64 -9.57
CA PHE A 144 -2.59 -24.36 -9.47
C PHE A 144 -3.75 -23.49 -8.99
N PHE A 145 -3.49 -22.28 -8.47
CA PHE A 145 -4.56 -21.39 -8.06
C PHE A 145 -5.29 -20.83 -9.29
N PRO A 146 -6.61 -21.05 -9.43
CA PRO A 146 -7.36 -20.51 -10.55
C PRO A 146 -7.27 -18.99 -10.55
N GLY A 147 -7.10 -18.39 -11.74
CA GLY A 147 -7.07 -16.94 -11.87
C GLY A 147 -8.30 -16.26 -11.24
N SER A 148 -9.48 -16.88 -11.31
CA SER A 148 -10.71 -16.39 -10.66
C SER A 148 -10.59 -16.22 -9.16
N VAL A 149 -9.87 -17.11 -8.47
CA VAL A 149 -9.64 -17.03 -7.02
C VAL A 149 -8.74 -15.85 -6.69
N VAL A 150 -7.66 -15.66 -7.45
CA VAL A 150 -6.74 -14.53 -7.27
C VAL A 150 -7.45 -13.19 -7.50
N HIS A 151 -8.28 -13.10 -8.55
CA HIS A 151 -9.07 -11.89 -8.83
C HIS A 151 -10.09 -11.63 -7.73
N GLY A 152 -10.77 -12.68 -7.22
CA GLY A 152 -11.69 -12.57 -6.08
C GLY A 152 -11.01 -12.07 -4.82
N MET A 153 -9.82 -12.61 -4.50
CA MET A 153 -9.01 -12.18 -3.36
C MET A 153 -8.57 -10.71 -3.50
N LEU A 154 -8.07 -10.29 -4.67
CA LEU A 154 -7.68 -8.90 -4.92
C LEU A 154 -8.88 -7.94 -4.87
N ALA A 155 -10.04 -8.35 -5.38
CA ALA A 155 -11.28 -7.57 -5.30
C ALA A 155 -11.73 -7.41 -3.83
N ALA A 156 -11.69 -8.48 -3.03
CA ALA A 156 -12.04 -8.43 -1.62
C ALA A 156 -11.10 -7.50 -0.83
N ILE A 157 -9.78 -7.63 -1.03
CA ILE A 157 -8.79 -6.73 -0.42
C ILE A 157 -9.06 -5.28 -0.82
N GLY A 158 -9.36 -5.02 -2.10
CA GLY A 158 -9.72 -3.69 -2.59
C GLY A 158 -10.95 -3.10 -1.89
N VAL A 159 -12.01 -3.90 -1.73
CA VAL A 159 -13.23 -3.48 -1.01
C VAL A 159 -12.94 -3.19 0.46
N ILE A 160 -12.20 -4.07 1.14
CA ILE A 160 -11.81 -3.86 2.55
C ILE A 160 -11.02 -2.57 2.72
N ILE A 161 -10.05 -2.31 1.84
CA ILE A 161 -9.27 -1.07 1.87
C ILE A 161 -10.20 0.14 1.64
N MET A 162 -11.09 0.11 0.64
CA MET A 162 -12.04 1.20 0.40
C MET A 162 -12.91 1.48 1.63
N LEU A 163 -13.43 0.43 2.28
CA LEU A 163 -14.26 0.56 3.48
C LEU A 163 -13.48 1.15 4.66
N LYS A 164 -12.21 0.76 4.84
CA LYS A 164 -11.36 1.30 5.92
C LYS A 164 -10.85 2.72 5.64
N GLN A 165 -10.66 3.10 4.38
CA GLN A 165 -10.15 4.44 4.02
C GLN A 165 -11.26 5.50 3.88
N PHE A 166 -12.51 5.10 3.62
CA PHE A 166 -13.62 6.05 3.51
C PHE A 166 -13.84 6.90 4.78
N PRO A 167 -13.92 6.33 6.01
CA PRO A 167 -14.06 7.11 7.24
C PRO A 167 -12.90 8.09 7.41
N VAL A 168 -11.67 7.62 7.18
CA VAL A 168 -10.46 8.43 7.30
C VAL A 168 -10.48 9.61 6.31
N ALA A 169 -10.98 9.40 5.10
CA ALA A 169 -11.09 10.44 4.08
C ALA A 169 -12.13 11.53 4.42
N VAL A 170 -13.14 11.21 5.24
CA VAL A 170 -14.14 12.17 5.73
C VAL A 170 -13.83 12.72 7.13
N GLY A 171 -12.70 12.31 7.73
CA GLY A 171 -12.26 12.79 9.04
C GLY A 171 -12.83 12.05 10.25
N VAL A 172 -13.29 10.81 10.06
CA VAL A 172 -13.80 9.92 11.11
C VAL A 172 -12.85 8.75 11.31
N GLU A 173 -12.64 8.31 12.55
CA GLU A 173 -11.81 7.14 12.84
C GLU A 173 -12.47 5.85 12.36
N ALA A 174 -11.75 5.05 11.56
CA ALA A 174 -12.24 3.74 11.11
C ALA A 174 -12.10 2.69 12.23
N LYS A 175 -13.18 2.43 12.97
CA LYS A 175 -13.23 1.42 14.05
C LYS A 175 -14.05 0.20 13.64
N GLY A 176 -13.52 -0.98 13.95
CA GLY A 176 -14.23 -2.26 13.77
C GLY A 176 -13.88 -3.02 12.49
N GLU A 177 -14.59 -4.13 12.28
CA GLU A 177 -14.43 -4.99 11.11
C GLU A 177 -15.08 -4.37 9.86
N PRO A 178 -14.69 -4.80 8.64
CA PRO A 178 -15.24 -4.22 7.41
C PRO A 178 -16.77 -4.26 7.30
N LEU A 179 -17.41 -5.26 7.90
CA LEU A 179 -18.88 -5.36 7.93
C LEU A 179 -19.50 -4.37 8.92
N ASP A 180 -18.86 -4.13 10.06
CA ASP A 180 -19.32 -3.14 11.04
C ASP A 180 -19.26 -1.73 10.45
N LEU A 181 -18.16 -1.43 9.75
CA LEU A 181 -17.98 -0.17 9.03
C LEU A 181 -19.05 0.05 7.96
N LEU A 182 -19.51 -1.01 7.30
CA LEU A 182 -20.58 -0.91 6.31
C LEU A 182 -21.93 -0.56 6.96
N HIS A 183 -22.20 -1.11 8.16
CA HIS A 183 -23.41 -0.79 8.91
C HIS A 183 -23.39 0.62 9.51
N SER A 184 -22.22 1.10 9.94
CA SER A 184 -22.05 2.44 10.53
C SER A 184 -21.84 3.56 9.50
N MET A 185 -21.86 3.25 8.19
CA MET A 185 -21.73 4.25 7.11
C MET A 185 -22.66 5.48 7.26
N PRO A 186 -23.95 5.32 7.62
CA PRO A 186 -24.83 6.48 7.80
C PRO A 186 -24.38 7.41 8.93
N ASP A 187 -23.81 6.85 10.00
CA ASP A 187 -23.34 7.61 11.15
C ASP A 187 -21.99 8.28 10.86
N ILE A 188 -21.09 7.57 10.15
CA ILE A 188 -19.83 8.14 9.64
C ILE A 188 -20.08 9.38 8.77
N LEU A 189 -21.12 9.36 7.93
CA LEU A 189 -21.49 10.51 7.09
C LEU A 189 -22.05 11.69 7.89
N ARG A 190 -22.64 11.44 9.07
CA ARG A 190 -23.15 12.50 9.96
C ARG A 190 -22.03 13.13 10.78
N GLU A 191 -21.07 12.32 11.21
CA GLU A 191 -19.90 12.76 11.99
C GLU A 191 -18.75 13.28 11.11
N ALA A 192 -18.95 13.33 9.79
CA ALA A 192 -17.93 13.76 8.84
C ALA A 192 -17.45 15.19 9.13
N ASN A 193 -16.14 15.36 9.19
CA ASN A 193 -15.51 16.66 9.32
C ASN A 193 -15.48 17.35 7.93
N PRO A 194 -16.13 18.50 7.74
CA PRO A 194 -16.18 19.21 6.45
C PRO A 194 -14.80 19.53 5.88
N ALA A 195 -13.85 19.98 6.72
CA ALA A 195 -12.53 20.41 6.28
C ALA A 195 -11.71 19.21 5.78
N ILE A 196 -11.69 18.11 6.54
CA ILE A 196 -10.98 16.88 6.16
C ILE A 196 -11.64 16.25 4.92
N SER A 197 -12.97 16.26 4.84
CA SER A 197 -13.72 15.78 3.67
C SER A 197 -13.37 16.54 2.39
N VAL A 198 -13.21 17.87 2.45
CA VAL A 198 -12.76 18.68 1.31
C VAL A 198 -11.35 18.31 0.90
N ILE A 199 -10.43 18.15 1.86
CA ILE A 199 -9.06 17.69 1.56
C ILE A 199 -9.09 16.31 0.91
N GLY A 200 -9.86 15.37 1.44
CA GLY A 200 -10.06 14.03 0.89
C GLY A 200 -10.60 14.07 -0.54
N ALA A 201 -11.63 14.87 -0.79
CA ALA A 201 -12.23 15.03 -2.12
C ALA A 201 -11.27 15.66 -3.14
N VAL A 202 -10.54 16.71 -2.76
CA VAL A 202 -9.51 17.34 -3.61
C VAL A 202 -8.39 16.34 -3.90
N SER A 203 -7.96 15.58 -2.90
CA SER A 203 -6.93 14.54 -3.03
C SER A 203 -7.34 13.45 -4.00
N LEU A 204 -8.59 12.97 -3.88
CA LEU A 204 -9.18 11.99 -4.78
C LEU A 204 -9.25 12.54 -6.21
N ALA A 205 -9.71 13.79 -6.38
CA ALA A 205 -9.78 14.46 -7.67
C ALA A 205 -8.39 14.56 -8.32
N ILE A 206 -7.36 14.95 -7.58
CA ILE A 206 -5.97 14.98 -8.08
C ILE A 206 -5.55 13.57 -8.53
N MET A 207 -5.78 12.54 -7.72
CA MET A 207 -5.40 11.16 -8.08
C MET A 207 -6.06 10.66 -9.36
N PHE A 208 -7.33 10.99 -9.61
CA PHE A 208 -8.05 10.57 -10.82
C PHE A 208 -7.77 11.43 -12.05
N PHE A 209 -7.72 12.76 -11.90
CA PHE A 209 -7.60 13.68 -13.04
C PHE A 209 -6.16 13.93 -13.46
N TRP A 210 -5.19 13.86 -12.55
CA TRP A 210 -3.78 14.12 -12.88
C TRP A 210 -3.22 13.17 -13.95
N PRO A 211 -3.46 11.84 -13.90
CA PRO A 211 -3.02 10.93 -14.96
C PRO A 211 -3.66 11.24 -16.32
N LEU A 212 -4.90 11.78 -16.34
CA LEU A 212 -5.59 12.17 -17.57
C LEU A 212 -4.97 13.41 -18.22
N ILE A 213 -4.51 14.37 -17.41
CA ILE A 213 -3.81 15.57 -17.88
C ILE A 213 -2.39 15.21 -18.34
N GLY A 214 -1.71 14.30 -17.63
CA GLY A 214 -0.38 13.79 -18.00
C GLY A 214 -0.34 13.08 -19.37
N LYS A 215 -1.47 12.55 -19.85
CA LYS A 215 -1.58 12.03 -21.22
C LYS A 215 -1.51 13.13 -22.29
N LYS A 216 -1.90 14.37 -21.95
CA LYS A 216 -1.90 15.51 -22.88
C LYS A 216 -0.60 16.32 -22.83
N VAL A 217 0.10 16.32 -21.70
CA VAL A 217 1.31 17.13 -21.49
C VAL A 217 2.49 16.24 -21.07
N ALA A 218 3.48 16.10 -21.95
CA ALA A 218 4.60 15.18 -21.77
C ALA A 218 5.43 15.44 -20.49
N ILE A 219 5.54 16.70 -20.06
CA ILE A 219 6.28 17.10 -18.84
C ILE A 219 5.57 16.60 -17.57
N LEU A 220 4.23 16.58 -17.56
CA LEU A 220 3.45 16.15 -16.39
C LEU A 220 3.41 14.62 -16.22
N ARG A 221 3.83 13.85 -17.25
CA ARG A 221 3.93 12.38 -17.19
C ARG A 221 5.03 11.90 -16.23
N ILE A 222 6.02 12.74 -15.96
CA ILE A 222 7.21 12.37 -15.17
C ILE A 222 6.91 12.41 -13.67
N VAL A 223 5.93 13.22 -13.23
CA VAL A 223 5.64 13.39 -11.81
C VAL A 223 4.47 12.48 -11.38
N PRO A 224 4.69 11.51 -10.47
CA PRO A 224 3.65 10.64 -9.95
C PRO A 224 2.51 11.41 -9.26
N SER A 225 1.28 10.93 -9.43
CA SER A 225 0.10 11.51 -8.76
C SER A 225 0.20 11.57 -7.23
N PRO A 226 0.80 10.59 -6.51
CA PRO A 226 0.92 10.67 -5.04
C PRO A 226 1.74 11.86 -4.55
N ILE A 227 2.74 12.30 -5.32
CA ILE A 227 3.58 13.45 -4.95
C ILE A 227 2.79 14.76 -5.05
N ILE A 228 2.04 14.90 -6.14
CA ILE A 228 1.22 16.10 -6.40
C ILE A 228 0.09 16.21 -5.38
N PHE A 229 -0.53 15.08 -5.05
CA PHE A 229 -1.47 15.01 -3.94
C PHE A 229 -0.83 15.50 -2.64
N LEU A 230 0.33 14.98 -2.25
CA LEU A 230 1.01 15.37 -1.01
C LEU A 230 1.32 16.88 -0.97
N LEU A 231 1.80 17.43 -2.09
CA LEU A 231 2.10 18.85 -2.24
C LEU A 231 0.86 19.75 -2.20
N ALA A 232 -0.33 19.24 -2.51
CA ALA A 232 -1.57 19.98 -2.39
C ALA A 232 -2.22 19.82 -1.01
N ALA A 233 -2.21 18.61 -0.47
CA ALA A 233 -2.86 18.27 0.79
C ALA A 233 -2.17 18.89 2.00
N VAL A 234 -0.83 18.93 2.03
CA VAL A 234 -0.08 19.51 3.16
C VAL A 234 -0.35 21.01 3.33
N PRO A 235 -0.24 21.87 2.30
CA PRO A 235 -0.60 23.27 2.43
C PRO A 235 -2.07 23.51 2.76
N LEU A 236 -2.99 22.70 2.21
CA LEU A 236 -4.41 22.77 2.56
C LEU A 236 -4.61 22.45 4.04
N GLY A 237 -3.98 21.40 4.56
CA GLY A 237 -4.07 21.03 5.97
C GLY A 237 -3.51 22.11 6.91
N LEU A 238 -2.41 22.76 6.53
CA LEU A 238 -1.87 23.92 7.25
C LEU A 238 -2.81 25.14 7.16
N GLY A 239 -3.43 25.37 6.01
CA GLY A 239 -4.39 26.47 5.81
C GLY A 239 -5.69 26.30 6.59
N PHE A 240 -6.13 25.06 6.81
CA PHE A 240 -7.26 24.72 7.68
C PHE A 240 -6.86 24.57 9.16
N ASP A 241 -5.60 24.85 9.51
CA ASP A 241 -5.04 24.73 10.86
C ASP A 241 -5.34 23.38 11.55
N LEU A 242 -5.25 22.28 10.80
CA LEU A 242 -5.47 20.93 11.33
C LEU A 242 -4.39 20.48 12.35
N SER A 243 -3.45 21.36 12.68
CA SER A 243 -2.51 21.23 13.80
C SER A 243 -3.17 21.30 15.18
N HIS A 244 -4.36 21.88 15.26
CA HIS A 244 -5.14 21.97 16.49
C HIS A 244 -6.42 21.12 16.40
N PRO A 245 -6.91 20.53 17.50
CA PRO A 245 -8.16 19.79 17.50
C PRO A 245 -9.32 20.75 17.18
N HIS A 246 -10.09 20.42 16.14
CA HIS A 246 -11.28 21.16 15.76
C HIS A 246 -12.51 20.26 15.83
N ASP A 247 -13.50 20.65 16.64
CA ASP A 247 -14.81 20.01 16.69
C ASP A 247 -15.70 20.59 15.57
N PHE A 248 -15.51 20.15 14.33
CA PHE A 248 -16.43 20.48 13.25
C PHE A 248 -17.52 19.41 13.14
N VAL A 249 -18.64 19.62 13.84
CA VAL A 249 -19.83 18.79 13.71
C VAL A 249 -20.63 19.24 12.49
N PHE A 250 -20.92 18.32 11.57
CA PHE A 250 -21.88 18.59 10.50
C PHE A 250 -23.29 18.57 11.10
N VAL A 251 -23.87 19.77 11.21
CA VAL A 251 -25.23 20.08 11.71
C VAL A 251 -25.34 20.23 13.23
N GLY A 252 -25.29 21.50 13.67
CA GLY A 252 -25.81 21.95 14.97
C GLY A 252 -24.74 22.18 16.01
#